data_AF-A0A4Q1RF05-F1
#
_entry.id   AF-A0A4Q1RF05-F1
#
_cell.length_a   1.000
_cell.length_b   1.000
_cell.length_c   1.000
_cell.angle_alpha   90.00
_cell.angle_beta   90.00
_cell.angle_gamma   90.00
#
_symmetry.space_group_name_H-M   'P 1'
#
loop_
_entity.id
_entity.type
_entity.pdbx_description
1 polymer ?
#
loop_
_entity_poly.entity_id
_entity_poly.type
_entity_poly.pdbx_seq_one_letter_code
_entity_poly.pdbx_strand_id
1 'polypeptide(L)'
;MVLNRFCRLRNEYRNFRVDRIKSICIEEELCQSHDGSLEQILKQMLSYKKLYNVILRAEKGETYNSIKNRYSLGFLEETDLGSKMEIEFQTDSFEILSKQLIEYGSGIEIVQPDELKCITRKHLAQITNHCLNLI
;
A
#
# COMPACT_ATOMS: atom_id res chain seq x y z
N MET A 1 9.09 -16.13 -1.37
CA MET A 1 9.95 -15.69 -2.49
C MET A 1 9.10 -15.52 -3.74
N VAL A 2 9.36 -14.48 -4.54
CA VAL A 2 8.60 -14.15 -5.75
C VAL A 2 9.56 -13.94 -6.92
N LEU A 3 9.22 -14.43 -8.10
CA LEU A 3 9.95 -14.19 -9.35
C LEU A 3 9.21 -13.15 -10.19
N ASN A 4 9.89 -12.07 -10.56
CA ASN A 4 9.39 -11.12 -11.56
C ASN A 4 9.87 -11.54 -12.95
N ARG A 5 8.93 -11.93 -13.82
CA ARG A 5 9.20 -12.40 -15.18
C ARG A 5 8.12 -11.89 -16.14
N PHE A 6 8.48 -11.78 -17.43
CA PHE A 6 7.51 -11.46 -18.49
C PHE A 6 6.66 -12.68 -18.83
N CYS A 7 5.34 -12.49 -18.91
CA CYS A 7 4.39 -13.55 -19.22
C CYS A 7 3.90 -13.41 -20.68
N ARG A 8 4.41 -14.26 -21.59
CA ARG A 8 4.00 -14.26 -23.01
C ARG A 8 2.49 -14.43 -23.20
N LEU A 9 1.84 -15.26 -22.38
CA LEU A 9 0.39 -15.50 -22.44
C LEU A 9 -0.46 -14.25 -22.20
N ARG A 10 0.07 -13.27 -21.45
CA ARG A 10 -0.64 -12.03 -21.09
C ARG A 10 0.03 -10.77 -21.63
N ASN A 11 1.17 -10.92 -22.29
CA ASN A 11 1.97 -9.83 -22.84
C ASN A 11 2.29 -8.73 -21.82
N GLU A 12 2.65 -9.12 -20.59
CA GLU A 12 2.97 -8.19 -19.50
C GLU A 12 3.89 -8.82 -18.44
N TYR A 13 4.56 -8.00 -17.63
CA TYR A 13 5.36 -8.46 -16.49
C TYR A 13 4.48 -8.88 -15.32
N ARG A 14 4.79 -10.03 -14.71
CA ARG A 14 4.04 -10.56 -13.56
C ARG A 14 4.95 -11.11 -12.46
N ASN A 15 4.40 -11.05 -11.25
CA ASN A 15 4.94 -11.66 -10.05
C ASN A 15 4.46 -13.11 -9.95
N PHE A 16 5.37 -14.07 -10.05
CA PHE A 16 5.09 -15.48 -9.87
C PHE A 16 5.56 -15.93 -8.49
N ARG A 17 4.61 -16.37 -7.68
CA ARG A 17 4.87 -16.95 -6.37
C ARG A 17 5.56 -18.30 -6.53
N VAL A 18 6.79 -18.42 -6.03
CA VAL A 18 7.62 -19.63 -6.20
C VAL A 18 6.96 -20.86 -5.60
N ASP A 19 6.27 -20.70 -4.46
CA ASP A 19 5.54 -21.77 -3.78
C ASP A 19 4.32 -22.30 -4.55
N ARG A 20 3.91 -21.63 -5.64
CA ARG A 20 2.79 -22.05 -6.50
C ARG A 20 3.23 -22.60 -7.86
N ILE A 21 4.54 -22.64 -8.14
CA ILE A 21 5.06 -23.13 -9.42
C ILE A 21 5.13 -24.67 -9.36
N LYS A 22 4.44 -25.34 -10.27
CA LYS A 22 4.42 -26.82 -10.34
C LYS A 22 5.68 -27.40 -11.01
N SER A 23 6.16 -26.75 -12.07
CA SER A 23 7.33 -27.18 -12.83
C SER A 23 7.94 -25.98 -13.58
N ILE A 24 9.24 -26.07 -13.86
CA ILE A 24 10.00 -25.13 -14.69
C ILE A 24 10.81 -25.97 -15.67
N CYS A 25 10.73 -25.66 -16.96
CA CYS A 25 11.49 -26.32 -18.02
C CYS A 25 12.26 -25.26 -18.81
N ILE A 26 13.46 -25.60 -19.28
CA ILE A 26 14.24 -24.74 -20.17
C ILE A 26 13.83 -25.12 -21.60
N GLU A 27 13.38 -24.13 -22.37
CA GLU A 27 13.11 -24.30 -23.80
C GLU A 27 14.33 -23.84 -24.61
N GLU A 28 14.50 -24.41 -25.81
CA GLU A 28 15.61 -24.06 -26.71
C GLU A 28 15.39 -22.69 -27.41
N GLU A 29 14.17 -22.14 -27.35
CA GLU A 29 13.85 -20.82 -27.91
C GLU A 29 14.44 -19.70 -27.03
N LEU A 30 15.36 -18.91 -27.61
CA LEU A 30 15.85 -17.69 -26.97
C LEU A 30 14.72 -16.65 -26.92
N CYS A 31 14.37 -16.21 -25.72
CA CYS A 31 13.44 -15.10 -25.56
C CYS A 31 14.04 -13.82 -26.17
N GLN A 32 13.30 -13.16 -27.06
CA GLN A 32 13.64 -11.81 -27.50
C GLN A 32 13.72 -10.89 -26.29
N SER A 33 14.74 -10.03 -26.23
CA SER A 33 14.82 -8.98 -25.23
C SER A 33 13.57 -8.11 -25.34
N HIS A 34 12.86 -7.94 -24.24
CA HIS A 34 11.79 -6.95 -24.21
C HIS A 34 12.44 -5.57 -24.18
N ASP A 35 12.25 -4.77 -25.23
CA ASP A 35 12.83 -3.42 -25.38
C ASP A 35 12.19 -2.37 -24.47
N GLY A 36 11.44 -2.80 -23.45
CA GLY A 36 10.77 -1.91 -22.53
C GLY A 36 11.77 -1.44 -21.49
N SER A 37 11.93 -0.13 -21.32
CA SER A 37 12.72 0.36 -20.19
C SER A 37 12.10 -0.16 -18.89
N LEU A 38 12.93 -0.40 -17.85
CA LEU A 38 12.44 -0.80 -16.53
C LEU A 38 11.30 0.13 -16.05
N GLU A 39 11.38 1.41 -16.38
CA GLU A 39 10.37 2.41 -16.08
C GLU A 39 9.01 2.11 -16.75
N GLN A 40 9.00 1.73 -18.04
CA GLN A 40 7.77 1.37 -18.74
C GLN A 40 7.13 0.11 -18.14
N ILE A 41 7.95 -0.86 -17.77
CA ILE A 41 7.52 -2.09 -17.11
C ILE A 41 6.89 -1.79 -15.75
N LEU A 42 7.56 -0.95 -14.94
CA LEU A 42 7.03 -0.51 -13.65
C LEU A 42 5.73 0.28 -13.81
N LYS A 43 5.66 1.19 -14.79
CA LYS A 43 4.44 1.93 -15.12
C LYS A 43 3.30 0.99 -15.48
N GLN A 44 3.53 -0.01 -16.32
CA GLN A 44 2.51 -0.99 -16.67
C GLN A 44 2.05 -1.82 -15.45
N MET A 45 2.99 -2.27 -14.62
CA MET A 45 2.68 -3.03 -13.40
C MET A 45 1.88 -2.20 -12.37
N LEU A 46 2.15 -0.90 -12.28
CA LEU A 46 1.48 0.02 -11.36
C LEU A 46 0.20 0.64 -11.97
N SER A 47 0.06 0.66 -13.30
CA SER A 47 -1.04 1.33 -14.00
C SER A 47 -2.44 0.85 -13.61
N TYR A 48 -2.55 -0.42 -13.17
CA TYR A 48 -3.82 -1.01 -12.75
C TYR A 48 -4.23 -0.61 -11.33
N LYS A 49 -3.33 0.00 -10.54
CA LYS A 49 -3.62 0.41 -9.17
C LYS A 49 -3.94 1.89 -9.14
N LYS A 50 -5.19 2.22 -8.81
CA LYS A 50 -5.55 3.59 -8.46
C LYS A 50 -4.84 3.94 -7.17
N LEU A 51 -3.89 4.87 -7.26
CA LEU A 51 -3.21 5.44 -6.10
C LEU A 51 -4.01 6.62 -5.58
N TYR A 52 -4.10 6.72 -4.27
CA TYR A 52 -4.80 7.76 -3.56
C TYR A 52 -3.81 8.52 -2.67
N ASN A 53 -3.80 9.84 -2.77
CA ASN A 53 -3.03 10.67 -1.86
C ASN A 53 -3.75 10.76 -0.51
N VAL A 54 -2.96 10.69 0.55
CA VAL A 54 -3.41 10.76 1.94
C VAL A 54 -2.50 11.71 2.70
N ILE A 55 -3.11 12.58 3.50
CA ILE A 55 -2.42 13.44 4.44
C ILE A 55 -2.82 13.03 5.85
N LEU A 56 -1.84 12.66 6.65
CA LEU A 56 -2.01 12.33 8.07
C LEU A 56 -1.22 13.32 8.92
N ARG A 57 -1.73 13.59 10.12
CA ARG A 57 -0.93 14.17 11.21
C ARG A 57 -0.72 13.11 12.27
N ALA A 58 0.52 12.96 12.70
CA ALA A 58 0.89 12.02 13.75
C ALA A 58 1.62 12.74 14.87
N GLU A 59 1.40 12.30 16.11
CA GLU A 59 2.25 12.71 17.23
C GLU A 59 3.70 12.28 16.98
N LYS A 60 4.64 13.17 17.31
CA LYS A 60 6.07 12.86 17.24
C LYS A 60 6.44 11.72 18.20
N GLY A 61 7.51 11.00 17.87
CA GLY A 61 7.97 9.86 18.64
C GLY A 61 7.56 8.54 17.99
N GLU A 62 7.10 7.58 18.80
CA GLU A 62 6.85 6.21 18.35
C GLU A 62 5.76 6.12 17.27
N THR A 63 4.68 6.90 17.38
CA THR A 63 3.57 6.89 16.42
C THR A 63 4.05 7.28 15.03
N TYR A 64 4.67 8.46 14.90
CA TYR A 64 5.26 8.92 13.64
C TYR A 64 6.31 7.93 13.10
N ASN A 65 7.23 7.44 13.94
CA ASN A 65 8.28 6.51 13.51
C ASN A 65 7.71 5.20 12.95
N SER A 66 6.66 4.66 13.60
CA SER A 66 5.97 3.45 13.16
C SER A 66 5.26 3.65 11.82
N ILE A 67 4.59 4.79 11.63
CA ILE A 67 3.94 5.15 10.36
C ILE A 67 4.98 5.28 9.25
N LYS A 68 6.07 6.02 9.48
CA LYS A 68 7.15 6.20 8.51
C LYS A 68 7.76 4.88 8.06
N ASN A 69 8.00 3.96 9.00
CA ASN A 69 8.52 2.63 8.67
C ASN A 69 7.50 1.81 7.85
N ARG A 70 6.23 1.80 8.29
CA ARG A 70 5.16 1.00 7.66
C ARG A 70 4.82 1.47 6.24
N TYR A 71 4.81 2.77 5.99
CA TYR A 71 4.39 3.36 4.70
C TYR A 71 5.55 3.97 3.89
N SER A 72 6.78 3.55 4.19
CA SER A 72 8.01 4.02 3.53
C SER A 72 7.96 4.02 2.00
N LEU A 73 7.32 3.02 1.38
CA LEU A 73 7.22 2.91 -0.09
C LEU A 73 6.21 3.88 -0.74
N GLY A 74 5.27 4.44 0.03
CA GLY A 74 4.27 5.39 -0.46
C GLY A 74 4.59 6.84 -0.13
N PHE A 75 5.67 7.08 0.60
CA PHE A 75 5.97 8.36 1.24
C PHE A 75 6.30 9.46 0.22
N LEU A 76 5.69 10.63 0.37
CA LEU A 76 5.91 11.80 -0.51
C LEU A 76 6.61 12.94 0.22
N GLU A 77 5.96 13.52 1.24
CA GLU A 77 6.44 14.72 1.93
C GLU A 77 6.19 14.69 3.44
N GLU A 78 7.02 15.44 4.17
CA GLU A 78 6.92 15.66 5.62
C GLU A 78 6.97 17.13 5.95
N THR A 79 6.06 17.56 6.82
CA THR A 79 6.09 18.89 7.40
C THR A 79 6.11 18.79 8.93
N ASP A 80 7.10 19.42 9.56
CA ASP A 80 7.17 19.54 11.01
C ASP A 80 6.21 20.65 11.49
N LEU A 81 5.24 20.28 12.33
CA LEU A 81 4.25 21.19 12.93
C LEU A 81 4.51 21.43 14.43
N GLY A 82 5.74 21.20 14.90
CA GLY A 82 6.13 21.35 16.31
C GLY A 82 5.90 20.07 17.11
N SER A 83 4.70 19.87 17.66
CA SER A 83 4.38 18.66 18.45
C SER A 83 3.95 17.47 17.59
N LYS A 84 3.58 17.72 16.33
CA LYS A 84 3.11 16.71 15.36
C LYS A 84 3.93 16.78 14.08
N MET A 85 3.91 15.69 13.33
CA MET A 85 4.38 15.61 11.95
C MET A 85 3.18 15.49 11.03
N GLU A 86 3.11 16.30 9.98
CA GLU A 86 2.22 16.07 8.85
C GLU A 86 2.95 15.26 7.78
N ILE A 87 2.27 14.25 7.26
CA ILE A 87 2.83 13.22 6.39
C ILE A 87 1.92 13.10 5.18
N GLU A 88 2.47 13.31 3.99
CA GLU A 88 1.81 13.00 2.73
C GLU A 88 2.35 11.69 2.17
N PHE A 89 1.45 10.77 1.81
CA PHE A 89 1.82 9.51 1.16
C PHE A 89 0.72 8.98 0.26
N GLN A 90 1.05 8.00 -0.57
CA GLN A 90 0.13 7.31 -1.46
C GLN A 90 -0.21 5.91 -0.95
N THR A 91 -1.47 5.52 -1.11
CA THR A 91 -1.96 4.16 -0.87
C THR A 91 -2.76 3.67 -2.08
N ASP A 92 -2.82 2.35 -2.28
CA ASP A 92 -3.68 1.72 -3.29
C ASP A 92 -5.02 1.24 -2.72
N SER A 93 -5.25 1.37 -1.40
CA SER A 93 -6.47 0.87 -0.76
C SER A 93 -6.80 1.58 0.56
N PHE A 94 -7.86 2.38 0.56
CA PHE A 94 -8.44 2.95 1.78
C PHE A 94 -9.00 1.90 2.73
N GLU A 95 -9.51 0.78 2.20
CA GLU A 95 -10.07 -0.30 3.02
C GLU A 95 -9.00 -0.98 3.89
N ILE A 96 -7.80 -1.18 3.34
CA ILE A 96 -6.66 -1.72 4.10
C ILE A 96 -6.11 -0.64 5.03
N LEU A 97 -5.88 0.56 4.49
CA LEU A 97 -5.28 1.65 5.24
C LEU A 97 -6.12 2.02 6.47
N SER A 98 -7.44 2.18 6.32
CA SER A 98 -8.33 2.53 7.43
C SER A 98 -8.23 1.56 8.61
N LYS A 99 -8.14 0.25 8.36
CA LYS A 99 -7.98 -0.77 9.42
C LYS A 99 -6.64 -0.62 10.13
N GLN A 100 -5.56 -0.39 9.38
CA GLN A 100 -4.23 -0.16 9.92
C GLN A 100 -4.16 1.15 10.72
N LEU A 101 -4.88 2.18 10.28
CA LEU A 101 -4.91 3.48 10.96
C LEU A 101 -5.58 3.41 12.34
N ILE A 102 -6.59 2.54 12.50
CA ILE A 102 -7.26 2.32 13.79
C ILE A 102 -6.27 1.84 14.85
N GLU A 103 -5.23 1.09 14.49
CA GLU A 103 -4.20 0.59 15.42
C GLU A 103 -3.44 1.72 16.14
N TYR A 104 -3.35 2.91 15.53
CA TYR A 104 -2.66 4.06 16.13
C TYR A 104 -3.56 4.89 17.07
N GLY A 105 -4.86 4.57 17.14
CA GLY A 105 -5.80 5.23 18.03
C GLY A 105 -5.78 6.75 17.92
N SER A 106 -5.69 7.43 19.06
CA SER A 106 -5.69 8.89 19.15
C SER A 106 -4.37 9.55 18.73
N GLY A 107 -3.31 8.78 18.47
CA GLY A 107 -1.98 9.31 18.09
C GLY A 107 -1.94 9.87 16.66
N ILE A 108 -3.03 9.72 15.90
CA ILE A 108 -3.14 10.19 14.52
C ILE A 108 -4.39 11.01 14.27
N GLU A 109 -4.33 11.82 13.22
CA GLU A 109 -5.45 12.52 12.63
C GLU A 109 -5.39 12.34 11.12
N ILE A 110 -6.51 11.93 10.52
CA ILE A 110 -6.65 11.86 9.07
C ILE A 110 -7.02 13.26 8.60
N VAL A 111 -6.11 13.97 7.93
CA VAL A 111 -6.36 15.33 7.42
C VAL A 111 -7.16 15.25 6.12
N GLN A 112 -6.68 14.45 5.16
CA GLN A 112 -7.32 14.19 3.88
C GLN A 112 -7.02 12.76 3.38
N PRO A 113 -7.89 12.17 2.55
CA PRO A 113 -9.18 12.71 2.08
C PRO A 113 -10.35 12.36 3.00
N ASP A 114 -11.48 13.05 2.84
CA ASP A 114 -12.70 12.79 3.63
C ASP A 114 -13.31 11.41 3.39
N GLU A 115 -13.09 10.85 2.19
CA GLU A 115 -13.47 9.46 1.87
C GLU A 115 -12.81 8.47 2.84
N LEU A 116 -11.51 8.64 3.12
CA LEU A 116 -10.79 7.80 4.08
C LEU A 116 -11.35 7.97 5.51
N LYS A 117 -11.71 9.20 5.91
CA LYS A 117 -12.37 9.44 7.20
C LYS A 117 -13.70 8.67 7.29
N CYS A 118 -14.50 8.70 6.22
CA CYS A 118 -15.78 7.99 6.16
C CYS A 118 -15.60 6.48 6.32
N ILE A 119 -14.67 5.90 5.55
CA ILE A 119 -14.36 4.46 5.61
C ILE A 119 -13.85 4.07 7.01
N THR A 120 -12.93 4.84 7.58
CA THR A 120 -12.40 4.59 8.94
C THR A 120 -13.50 4.64 10.01
N ARG A 121 -14.42 5.61 9.93
CA ARG A 121 -15.59 5.66 10.84
C ARG A 121 -16.48 4.43 10.71
N LYS A 122 -16.73 3.96 9.48
CA LYS A 122 -17.51 2.76 9.23
C LYS A 122 -16.85 1.53 9.86
N HIS A 123 -15.53 1.37 9.70
CA HIS A 123 -14.79 0.27 10.33
C HIS A 123 -14.80 0.34 11.86
N LEU A 124 -14.60 1.52 12.44
CA LEU A 124 -14.71 1.72 13.89
C LEU A 124 -16.10 1.32 14.40
N ALA A 125 -17.17 1.78 13.75
CA ALA A 125 -18.54 1.42 14.14
C ALA A 125 -18.79 -0.10 14.09
N GLN A 126 -18.25 -0.79 13.07
CA GLN A 126 -18.34 -2.25 12.99
C GLN A 126 -17.61 -2.94 14.15
N ILE A 127 -16.39 -2.49 14.48
CA ILE A 127 -15.60 -3.03 15.59
C ILE A 127 -16.32 -2.78 16.91
N THR A 128 -16.79 -1.55 17.15
CA THR A 128 -17.52 -1.19 18.38
C THR A 128 -18.78 -2.03 18.54
N ASN A 129 -19.60 -2.15 17.49
CA ASN A 129 -20.81 -2.99 17.53
C ASN A 129 -20.48 -4.45 17.82
N HIS A 130 -19.41 -4.99 17.23
CA HIS A 130 -18.99 -6.36 17.51
C HIS A 130 -18.56 -6.54 18.97
N CYS A 131 -17.70 -5.65 19.49
CA CYS A 131 -17.24 -5.71 20.87
C CYS A 131 -18.38 -5.57 21.90
N LEU A 132 -19.37 -4.71 21.62
CA LEU A 132 -20.55 -4.55 22.48
C LEU A 132 -21.41 -5.81 22.55
N ASN A 133 -21.41 -6.65 21.52
CA ASN A 133 -22.14 -7.93 21.54
C ASN A 133 -21.36 -9.06 22.24
N LEU A 134 -20.09 -8.83 22.59
CA LEU A 134 -19.23 -9.82 23.25
C LEU A 134 -19.16 -9.65 24.77
N ILE A 135 -19.60 -8.50 25.30
CA ILE A 135 -19.57 -8.14 26.73
C ILE A 135 -21.01 -8.05 27.24
#